data_AF-A0A3Q2HJE1-F1
#
_entry.id   AF-A0A3Q2HJE1-F1
#
_cell.length_a   1.000
_cell.length_b   1.000
_cell.length_c   1.000
_cell.angle_alpha   90.00
_cell.angle_beta   90.00
_cell.angle_gamma   90.00
#
_symmetry.space_group_name_H-M   'P 1'
#
loop_
_entity.id
_entity.type
_entity.pdbx_description
1 polymer ?
#
loop_
_entity_poly.entity_id
_entity_poly.type
_entity_poly.pdbx_seq_one_letter_code
_entity_poly.pdbx_strand_id
1 'polypeptide(L)'
;MKQIPDRRLPADTSPKPTIFLPSIAEINLHKAGTHLCLLENFFPDVIKVYWKEKNGNTILESQEGKTMKISDTYMKLSWLTVTEESMDKEHKCIVQHEKNKGGVDQEILFPSVNQVVASMTTTIAPTTAATTEERIVTVTNGTTASPTEQSVVTSMATTVGSTMASPTDTSNVPAIISRKVCLKDEISPLQLQLSNVSAYYTYLLLLLKGAIYFSIIAFRLFRRTEDCDMVTVCNRRRQKEVS
;
A
#
# COMPACT_ATOMS: atom_id res chain seq x y z
N MET A 1 17.43 -45.93 -23.84
CA MET A 1 17.59 -45.10 -22.62
C MET A 1 17.44 -43.65 -23.04
N LYS A 2 16.40 -42.93 -22.58
CA LYS A 2 16.12 -41.57 -23.03
C LYS A 2 16.97 -40.61 -22.19
N GLN A 3 17.95 -39.94 -22.81
CA GLN A 3 18.74 -38.92 -22.11
C GLN A 3 17.81 -37.81 -21.64
N ILE A 4 17.77 -37.59 -20.31
CA ILE A 4 17.21 -36.38 -19.72
C ILE A 4 18.19 -35.27 -20.10
N PRO A 5 17.75 -34.17 -20.74
CA PRO A 5 18.64 -33.08 -21.06
C PRO A 5 19.15 -32.46 -19.74
N ASP A 6 20.47 -32.48 -19.57
CA ASP A 6 21.16 -31.88 -18.42
C ASP A 6 20.99 -30.36 -18.48
N ARG A 7 19.92 -29.86 -17.83
CA ARG A 7 19.55 -28.46 -17.81
C ARG A 7 20.47 -27.73 -16.83
N ARG A 8 21.65 -27.37 -17.33
CA ARG A 8 22.67 -26.62 -16.60
C ARG A 8 22.04 -25.40 -15.90
N LEU A 9 22.22 -25.34 -14.59
CA LEU A 9 21.85 -24.18 -13.78
C LEU A 9 22.60 -22.92 -14.26
N PRO A 10 22.04 -21.71 -14.02
CA PRO A 10 22.75 -20.47 -14.31
C PRO A 10 24.09 -20.40 -13.55
N ALA A 11 25.09 -19.74 -14.13
CA ALA A 11 26.43 -19.63 -13.53
C ALA A 11 26.43 -18.86 -12.19
N ASP A 12 25.51 -17.91 -12.02
CA ASP A 12 25.26 -17.22 -10.75
C ASP A 12 23.97 -17.75 -10.11
N THR A 13 24.14 -18.51 -9.04
CA THR A 13 23.08 -19.11 -8.19
C THR A 13 23.06 -18.50 -6.79
N SER A 14 23.67 -17.32 -6.62
CA SER A 14 23.54 -16.53 -5.39
C SER A 14 22.13 -15.93 -5.25
N PRO A 15 21.61 -15.77 -4.01
CA PRO A 15 20.36 -15.06 -3.76
C PRO A 15 20.39 -13.65 -4.32
N LYS A 16 19.40 -13.31 -5.16
CA LYS A 16 19.20 -11.97 -5.70
C LYS A 16 18.14 -11.26 -4.88
N PRO A 17 18.48 -10.19 -4.14
CA PRO A 17 17.52 -9.49 -3.29
C PRO A 17 16.68 -8.47 -4.09
N THR A 18 15.36 -8.55 -3.89
CA THR A 18 14.38 -7.54 -4.29
C THR A 18 13.81 -6.92 -3.01
N ILE A 19 13.88 -5.58 -2.91
CA ILE A 19 13.53 -4.79 -1.73
C ILE A 19 12.12 -4.23 -1.88
N PHE A 20 11.27 -4.40 -0.87
CA PHE A 20 10.01 -3.68 -0.74
C PHE A 20 10.03 -2.82 0.53
N LEU A 21 9.65 -1.55 0.36
CA LEU A 21 9.51 -0.58 1.44
C LEU A 21 8.09 -0.62 2.02
N PRO A 22 7.89 -0.14 3.27
CA PRO A 22 6.58 -0.15 3.90
C PRO A 22 5.56 0.69 3.13
N SER A 23 4.29 0.31 3.23
CA SER A 23 3.22 1.05 2.55
C SER A 23 2.78 2.27 3.38
N ILE A 24 2.50 3.39 2.70
CA ILE A 24 1.98 4.62 3.34
C ILE A 24 0.69 4.33 4.13
N ALA A 25 -0.14 3.41 3.64
CA ALA A 25 -1.38 3.01 4.30
C ALA A 25 -1.12 2.32 5.65
N GLU A 26 -0.14 1.41 5.71
CA GLU A 26 0.27 0.72 6.94
C GLU A 26 0.82 1.71 7.97
N ILE A 27 1.76 2.57 7.56
CA ILE A 27 2.40 3.57 8.45
C ILE A 27 1.35 4.48 9.09
N ASN A 28 0.39 4.95 8.29
CA ASN A 28 -0.65 5.86 8.77
C ASN A 28 -1.69 5.17 9.67
N LEU A 29 -2.11 3.94 9.34
CA LEU A 29 -3.19 3.23 10.03
C LEU A 29 -2.71 2.47 11.29
N HIS A 30 -1.52 1.87 11.23
CA HIS A 30 -1.03 0.95 12.25
C HIS A 30 0.18 1.45 13.04
N LYS A 31 0.75 2.62 12.69
CA LYS A 31 2.00 3.12 13.31
C LYS A 31 3.11 2.08 13.29
N ALA A 32 3.15 1.32 12.19
CA ALA A 32 4.14 0.29 11.91
C ALA A 32 4.56 0.37 10.44
N GLY A 33 5.74 -0.15 10.11
CA GLY A 33 6.19 -0.26 8.74
C GLY A 33 6.86 -1.61 8.47
N THR A 34 6.32 -2.39 7.54
CA THR A 34 6.88 -3.69 7.19
C THR A 34 7.84 -3.58 6.00
N HIS A 35 9.10 -3.89 6.24
CA HIS A 35 10.11 -4.10 5.19
C HIS A 35 10.06 -5.55 4.71
N LEU A 36 10.09 -5.78 3.39
CA LEU A 36 10.19 -7.12 2.83
C LEU A 36 11.47 -7.28 2.01
N CYS A 37 12.16 -8.40 2.24
CA CYS A 37 13.27 -8.85 1.42
C CYS A 37 12.86 -10.14 0.71
N LEU A 38 12.67 -10.06 -0.60
CA LEU A 38 12.45 -11.21 -1.47
C LEU A 38 13.80 -11.66 -2.03
N LEU A 39 14.10 -12.95 -1.92
CA LEU A 39 15.35 -13.56 -2.37
C LEU A 39 15.02 -14.53 -3.49
N GLU A 40 15.58 -14.29 -4.68
CA GLU A 40 15.21 -14.99 -5.91
C GLU A 40 16.40 -15.69 -6.57
N ASN A 41 16.10 -16.69 -7.41
CA ASN A 41 17.05 -17.35 -8.32
C ASN A 41 18.25 -18.06 -7.65
N PHE A 42 18.11 -18.50 -6.39
CA PHE A 42 19.21 -19.15 -5.66
C PHE A 42 19.18 -20.69 -5.72
N PHE A 43 20.34 -21.31 -5.54
CA PHE A 43 20.51 -22.75 -5.39
C PHE A 43 21.82 -23.06 -4.62
N PRO A 44 21.85 -23.97 -3.62
CA PRO A 44 20.77 -24.85 -3.13
C PRO A 44 19.68 -24.10 -2.36
N ASP A 45 18.64 -24.80 -1.93
CA ASP A 45 17.49 -24.26 -1.16
C ASP A 45 17.82 -23.87 0.29
N VAL A 46 18.92 -24.41 0.84
CA VAL A 46 19.40 -24.11 2.19
C VAL A 46 19.90 -22.66 2.25
N ILE A 47 19.15 -21.81 2.94
CA ILE A 47 19.40 -20.38 3.12
C ILE A 47 18.99 -19.98 4.53
N LYS A 48 19.72 -19.04 5.15
CA LYS A 48 19.32 -18.41 6.42
C LYS A 48 19.14 -16.92 6.20
N VAL A 49 18.08 -16.37 6.76
CA VAL A 49 17.75 -14.95 6.66
C VAL A 49 17.44 -14.45 8.05
N TYR A 50 18.03 -13.31 8.44
CA TYR A 50 17.75 -12.68 9.73
C TYR A 50 17.95 -11.17 9.63
N TRP A 51 17.39 -10.43 10.57
CA TRP A 51 17.41 -8.97 10.54
C TRP A 51 18.14 -8.40 11.75
N LYS A 52 18.78 -7.25 11.57
CA LYS A 52 19.40 -6.45 12.64
C LYS A 52 19.24 -4.96 12.35
N GLU A 53 19.32 -4.11 13.37
CA GLU A 53 19.52 -2.67 13.16
C GLU A 53 20.85 -2.42 12.43
N LYS A 54 20.97 -1.39 11.59
CA LYS A 54 22.17 -1.12 10.77
C LYS A 54 23.49 -1.15 11.54
N ASN A 55 23.45 -0.60 12.76
CA ASN A 55 24.57 -0.47 13.70
C ASN A 55 24.44 -1.41 14.91
N GLY A 56 23.42 -2.27 14.93
CA GLY A 56 23.14 -3.21 16.01
C GLY A 56 23.66 -4.61 15.72
N ASN A 57 24.02 -5.34 16.78
CA ASN A 57 24.42 -6.76 16.69
C ASN A 57 23.30 -7.72 17.13
N THR A 58 22.22 -7.20 17.72
CA THR A 58 21.06 -7.99 18.15
C THR A 58 20.24 -8.43 16.94
N ILE A 59 19.92 -9.72 16.87
CA ILE A 59 18.97 -10.25 15.89
C ILE A 59 17.57 -9.82 16.29
N LEU A 60 16.83 -9.23 15.35
CA LEU A 60 15.45 -8.78 15.53
C LEU A 60 14.47 -9.92 15.27
N GLU A 61 13.29 -9.86 15.89
CA GLU A 61 12.19 -10.78 15.60
C GLU A 61 11.62 -10.51 14.21
N SER A 62 12.05 -11.32 13.25
CA SER A 62 11.61 -11.26 11.86
C SER A 62 10.83 -12.50 11.47
N GLN A 63 9.97 -12.37 10.46
CA GLN A 63 9.16 -13.45 9.93
C GLN A 63 9.69 -13.91 8.56
N GLU A 64 9.40 -15.16 8.21
CA GLU A 64 9.89 -15.79 6.99
C GLU A 64 8.82 -16.64 6.31
N GLY A 65 8.76 -16.53 4.99
CA GLY A 65 8.02 -17.43 4.12
C GLY A 65 8.74 -18.75 3.90
N LYS A 66 7.99 -19.76 3.47
CA LYS A 66 8.54 -21.04 3.00
C LYS A 66 9.42 -20.81 1.78
N THR A 67 10.52 -21.55 1.68
CA THR A 67 11.31 -21.62 0.45
C THR A 67 10.48 -22.32 -0.63
N MET A 68 10.27 -21.64 -1.76
CA MET A 68 9.48 -22.13 -2.89
C MET A 68 10.40 -22.41 -4.08
N LYS A 69 10.18 -23.52 -4.79
CA LYS A 69 10.93 -23.86 -5.99
C LYS A 69 10.34 -23.16 -7.21
N ILE A 70 11.16 -22.42 -7.95
CA ILE A 70 10.82 -21.77 -9.22
C ILE A 70 11.71 -22.36 -10.32
N SER A 71 11.11 -23.19 -11.18
CA SER A 71 11.81 -24.04 -12.16
C SER A 71 12.88 -24.89 -11.49
N ASP A 72 14.16 -24.53 -11.64
CA ASP A 72 15.32 -25.28 -11.15
C ASP A 72 16.06 -24.54 -10.01
N THR A 73 15.55 -23.37 -9.62
CA THR A 73 16.07 -22.50 -8.55
C THR A 73 15.02 -22.30 -7.46
N TYR A 74 15.36 -21.55 -6.43
CA TYR A 74 14.49 -21.29 -5.29
C TYR A 74 14.26 -19.79 -5.07
N MET A 75 13.16 -19.50 -4.39
CA MET A 75 12.74 -18.18 -3.95
C MET A 75 12.29 -18.25 -2.49
N LYS A 76 12.54 -17.18 -1.72
CA LYS A 76 12.12 -17.07 -0.32
C LYS A 76 11.84 -15.61 0.02
N LEU A 77 10.81 -15.38 0.82
CA LEU A 77 10.45 -14.06 1.33
C LEU A 77 10.79 -13.99 2.83
N SER A 78 11.32 -12.87 3.30
CA SER A 78 11.43 -12.53 4.72
C SER A 78 10.97 -11.10 4.95
N TRP A 79 10.41 -10.80 6.11
CA TRP A 79 9.95 -9.47 6.46
C TRP A 79 10.18 -9.12 7.92
N LEU A 80 10.37 -7.82 8.15
CA LEU A 80 10.53 -7.20 9.46
C LEU A 80 9.48 -6.09 9.59
N THR A 81 8.61 -6.20 10.58
CA THR A 81 7.64 -5.16 10.93
C THR A 81 8.25 -4.26 12.01
N VAL A 82 8.54 -3.02 11.66
CA VAL A 82 9.15 -2.00 12.51
C VAL A 82 8.03 -1.23 13.22
N THR A 83 8.12 -1.08 14.53
CA THR A 83 7.15 -0.33 15.36
C THR A 83 7.46 1.17 15.36
N GLU A 84 6.51 2.00 15.80
CA GLU A 84 6.68 3.47 15.95
C GLU A 84 7.99 3.87 16.64
N GLU A 85 8.37 3.16 17.73
CA GLU A 85 9.60 3.37 18.51
C GLU A 85 10.92 3.10 17.76
N SER A 86 10.84 2.52 16.56
CA SER A 86 12.01 2.14 15.74
C SER A 86 11.93 2.66 14.30
N MET A 87 10.94 3.50 13.97
CA MET A 87 10.74 4.07 12.63
C MET A 87 11.84 5.02 12.16
N ASP A 88 12.65 5.57 13.08
CA ASP A 88 13.81 6.40 12.79
C ASP A 88 15.05 5.57 12.40
N LYS A 89 15.07 4.27 12.73
CA LYS A 89 16.24 3.39 12.58
C LYS A 89 16.32 2.75 11.20
N GLU A 90 17.54 2.66 10.69
CA GLU A 90 17.85 1.85 9.50
C GLU A 90 18.08 0.39 9.89
N HIS A 91 17.73 -0.53 8.99
CA HIS A 91 17.77 -1.97 9.23
C HIS A 91 18.58 -2.70 8.16
N LYS A 92 19.08 -3.89 8.48
CA LYS A 92 19.75 -4.79 7.52
C LYS A 92 19.08 -6.15 7.52
N CYS A 93 18.71 -6.63 6.34
CA CYS A 93 18.44 -8.04 6.11
C CYS A 93 19.79 -8.72 5.80
N ILE A 94 20.11 -9.78 6.54
CA ILE A 94 21.35 -10.53 6.41
C ILE A 94 21.03 -11.91 5.83
N VAL A 95 21.70 -12.26 4.74
CA VAL A 95 21.42 -13.48 3.98
C VAL A 95 22.65 -14.36 3.95
N GLN A 96 22.57 -15.52 4.61
CA GLN A 96 23.62 -16.53 4.60
C GLN A 96 23.26 -17.62 3.57
N HIS A 97 24.11 -17.79 2.56
CA HIS A 97 23.95 -18.80 1.52
C HIS A 97 25.29 -19.24 0.97
N GLU A 98 25.42 -20.53 0.65
CA GLU A 98 26.69 -21.13 0.21
C GLU A 98 27.25 -20.51 -1.09
N LYS A 99 26.38 -20.00 -1.97
CA LYS A 99 26.77 -19.36 -3.23
C LYS A 99 26.91 -17.84 -3.14
N ASN A 100 26.85 -17.25 -1.95
CA ASN A 100 27.14 -15.83 -1.77
C ASN A 100 28.53 -15.47 -2.32
N LYS A 101 28.62 -14.29 -2.95
CA LYS A 101 29.84 -13.81 -3.58
C LYS A 101 30.92 -13.56 -2.51
N GLY A 102 32.10 -14.14 -2.72
CA GLY A 102 33.21 -14.07 -1.76
C GLY A 102 33.05 -14.92 -0.50
N GLY A 103 31.99 -15.73 -0.38
CA GLY A 103 31.76 -16.58 0.80
C GLY A 103 31.37 -15.82 2.07
N VAL A 104 30.93 -14.56 1.93
CA VAL A 104 30.45 -13.71 3.04
C VAL A 104 28.93 -13.58 3.03
N ASP A 105 28.33 -13.22 4.16
CA ASP A 105 26.89 -12.91 4.23
C ASP A 105 26.57 -11.68 3.38
N GLN A 106 25.45 -11.69 2.65
CA GLN A 106 24.96 -10.47 1.99
C GLN A 106 24.25 -9.59 3.02
N GLU A 107 24.63 -8.32 3.11
CA GLU A 107 23.90 -7.32 3.90
C GLU A 107 23.08 -6.42 2.98
N ILE A 108 21.75 -6.53 3.04
CA ILE A 108 20.82 -5.65 2.31
C ILE A 108 20.35 -4.55 3.26
N LEU A 109 20.74 -3.31 2.99
CA LEU A 109 20.35 -2.13 3.78
C LEU A 109 18.92 -1.68 3.42
N PHE A 110 18.13 -1.43 4.46
CA PHE A 110 16.80 -0.83 4.37
C PHE A 110 16.82 0.55 5.06
N PRO A 111 16.31 1.60 4.39
CA PRO A 111 16.17 2.94 4.97
C PRO A 111 15.17 2.92 6.13
N SER A 112 15.23 3.91 7.00
CA SER A 112 14.24 4.04 8.08
C SER A 112 12.86 4.43 7.55
N VAL A 113 11.81 4.01 8.25
CA VAL A 113 10.42 4.27 7.85
C VAL A 113 10.17 5.79 7.72
N ASN A 114 10.73 6.58 8.64
CA ASN A 114 10.66 8.04 8.61
C ASN A 114 11.34 8.64 7.36
N GLN A 115 12.46 8.07 6.91
CA GLN A 115 13.12 8.49 5.68
C GLN A 115 12.28 8.16 4.43
N VAL A 116 11.62 7.00 4.42
CA VAL A 116 10.70 6.61 3.33
C VAL A 116 9.54 7.62 3.22
N VAL A 117 8.91 7.97 4.34
CA VAL A 117 7.84 8.98 4.38
C VAL A 117 8.33 10.35 3.88
N ALA A 118 9.49 10.82 4.33
CA ALA A 118 10.06 12.11 3.92
C ALA A 118 10.39 12.17 2.42
N SER A 119 10.87 11.07 1.82
CA SER A 119 11.11 10.99 0.38
C SER A 119 9.81 11.07 -0.43
N MET A 120 8.72 10.50 0.08
CA MET A 120 7.42 10.49 -0.58
C MET A 120 6.73 11.87 -0.52
N THR A 121 6.77 12.55 0.63
CA THR A 121 6.17 13.89 0.78
C THR A 121 6.90 14.94 -0.06
N THR A 122 8.23 14.84 -0.18
CA THR A 122 9.05 15.74 -1.02
C THR A 122 8.71 15.64 -2.51
N THR A 123 8.18 14.49 -2.96
CA THR A 123 7.77 14.27 -4.37
C THR A 123 6.41 14.91 -4.70
N ILE A 124 5.61 15.26 -3.69
CA ILE A 124 4.25 15.83 -3.85
C ILE A 124 4.21 17.34 -3.56
N ALA A 125 5.28 17.91 -3.02
CA ALA A 125 5.43 19.36 -2.88
C ALA A 125 5.35 20.02 -4.27
N PRO A 126 4.38 20.92 -4.53
CA PRO A 126 4.45 21.77 -5.71
C PRO A 126 5.72 22.61 -5.63
N THR A 127 6.34 22.91 -6.78
CA THR A 127 7.39 23.92 -6.87
C THR A 127 6.80 25.31 -6.63
N THR A 128 6.46 25.60 -5.37
CA THR A 128 6.23 26.97 -4.92
C THR A 128 7.59 27.63 -4.91
N ALA A 129 7.84 28.45 -5.93
CA ALA A 129 9.08 29.20 -6.05
C ALA A 129 9.28 30.04 -4.78
N ALA A 130 10.29 29.68 -3.99
CA ALA A 130 10.75 30.50 -2.88
C ALA A 130 11.47 31.72 -3.48
N THR A 131 10.70 32.79 -3.75
CA THR A 131 11.25 34.09 -4.11
C THR A 131 12.18 34.53 -2.99
N THR A 132 13.48 34.44 -3.24
CA THR A 132 14.51 34.92 -2.31
C THR A 132 14.50 36.44 -2.41
N GLU A 133 13.92 37.13 -1.42
CA GLU A 133 14.13 38.58 -1.29
C GLU A 133 15.56 38.84 -0.81
N GLU A 134 16.42 39.14 -1.78
CA GLU A 134 17.78 39.62 -1.55
C GLU A 134 17.73 41.05 -0.98
N ARG A 135 17.59 41.17 0.34
CA ARG A 135 17.68 42.47 1.03
C ARG A 135 19.14 42.94 1.12
N ILE A 136 19.62 43.55 0.04
CA ILE A 136 20.89 44.29 0.03
C ILE A 136 20.80 45.44 1.04
N VAL A 137 21.65 45.43 2.07
CA VAL A 137 21.94 46.60 2.90
C VAL A 137 23.43 46.90 2.81
N THR A 138 23.75 48.09 2.34
CA THR A 138 25.11 48.58 2.09
C THR A 138 25.93 48.71 3.37
N VAL A 139 27.14 48.16 3.35
CA VAL A 139 28.13 48.33 4.41
C VAL A 139 28.74 49.73 4.33
N THR A 140 28.62 50.51 5.40
CA THR A 140 29.44 51.72 5.63
C THR A 140 30.17 51.58 6.97
N ASN A 141 31.50 51.66 6.94
CA ASN A 141 32.34 51.57 8.14
C ASN A 141 32.26 52.85 8.97
N GLY A 142 32.20 52.72 10.31
CA GLY A 142 32.06 53.85 11.22
C GLY A 142 32.26 53.53 12.72
N THR A 143 33.46 53.07 13.07
CA THR A 143 34.21 53.33 14.33
C THR A 143 33.45 53.65 15.64
N THR A 144 33.54 52.71 16.60
CA THR A 144 33.71 52.92 18.06
C THR A 144 32.68 53.75 18.87
N ALA A 145 31.89 53.07 19.72
CA ALA A 145 31.91 53.23 21.19
C ALA A 145 30.87 52.33 21.91
N SER A 146 31.25 51.78 23.07
CA SER A 146 30.35 51.34 24.18
C SER A 146 30.31 52.49 25.23
N PRO A 147 29.45 52.54 26.29
CA PRO A 147 28.86 51.38 27.00
C PRO A 147 27.43 51.51 27.62
N THR A 148 26.92 50.38 28.11
CA THR A 148 26.07 50.11 29.32
C THR A 148 24.88 51.01 29.74
N GLU A 149 23.69 50.39 29.90
CA GLU A 149 22.73 50.43 31.06
C GLU A 149 21.56 49.44 30.74
N GLN A 150 21.25 48.37 31.49
CA GLN A 150 20.65 48.17 32.84
C GLN A 150 19.13 48.43 33.01
N SER A 151 18.47 47.50 33.73
CA SER A 151 17.10 47.54 34.32
C SER A 151 15.88 47.51 33.38
N VAL A 152 14.69 46.93 33.68
CA VAL A 152 14.12 45.91 34.60
C VAL A 152 12.56 46.02 34.46
N VAL A 153 11.78 45.08 35.01
CA VAL A 153 10.29 45.07 35.18
C VAL A 153 9.41 44.45 34.06
N THR A 154 8.90 43.23 34.33
CA THR A 154 7.47 42.82 34.47
C THR A 154 6.41 43.66 33.72
N SER A 155 5.39 43.12 33.03
CA SER A 155 4.31 42.26 33.56
C SER A 155 3.39 41.74 32.44
N MET A 156 2.53 40.75 32.74
CA MET A 156 1.50 40.23 31.84
C MET A 156 0.30 41.18 31.65
N ALA A 157 -0.40 41.09 30.52
CA ALA A 157 -1.83 41.37 30.41
C ALA A 157 -2.50 40.59 29.27
N THR A 158 -3.66 40.00 29.55
CA THR A 158 -4.50 39.21 28.64
C THR A 158 -5.56 40.10 27.97
N THR A 159 -6.15 39.67 26.84
CA THR A 159 -7.63 39.66 26.54
C THR A 159 -8.03 40.05 25.11
N VAL A 160 -8.51 39.04 24.36
CA VAL A 160 -9.72 38.96 23.49
C VAL A 160 -10.15 40.18 22.63
N GLY A 161 -10.44 39.94 21.35
CA GLY A 161 -11.26 40.86 20.54
C GLY A 161 -11.49 40.49 19.06
N SER A 162 -12.21 39.42 18.75
CA SER A 162 -12.72 39.19 17.38
C SER A 162 -14.00 39.99 17.11
N THR A 163 -14.17 40.57 15.91
CA THR A 163 -15.46 40.65 15.18
C THR A 163 -15.23 41.06 13.72
N MET A 164 -16.10 40.58 12.84
CA MET A 164 -16.05 40.63 11.37
C MET A 164 -16.43 41.99 10.77
N ALA A 165 -15.90 42.29 9.58
CA ALA A 165 -16.51 43.20 8.62
C ALA A 165 -16.26 42.71 7.17
N SER A 166 -17.35 42.57 6.41
CA SER A 166 -17.33 42.51 4.94
C SER A 166 -17.78 43.88 4.42
N PRO A 167 -17.41 44.27 3.18
CA PRO A 167 -18.50 44.30 2.20
C PRO A 167 -18.12 43.82 0.79
N THR A 168 -19.18 43.40 0.09
CA THR A 168 -19.24 43.01 -1.33
C THR A 168 -18.95 44.18 -2.27
N ASP A 169 -18.38 43.92 -3.44
CA ASP A 169 -18.74 44.68 -4.65
C ASP A 169 -18.68 43.79 -5.91
N THR A 170 -19.49 44.13 -6.93
CA THR A 170 -19.83 43.23 -8.06
C THR A 170 -19.59 43.86 -9.43
N SER A 171 -18.96 43.14 -10.38
CA SER A 171 -19.12 43.42 -11.83
C SER A 171 -18.82 42.22 -12.75
N ASN A 172 -19.51 42.19 -13.90
CA ASN A 172 -19.59 41.13 -14.93
C ASN A 172 -18.90 41.64 -16.23
N VAL A 173 -18.57 40.90 -17.32
CA VAL A 173 -18.73 39.51 -17.86
C VAL A 173 -17.69 39.40 -19.04
N PRO A 174 -17.31 38.26 -19.70
CA PRO A 174 -18.05 37.02 -20.00
C PRO A 174 -17.29 35.68 -19.78
N ALA A 175 -17.99 34.57 -20.02
CA ALA A 175 -17.43 33.22 -20.13
C ALA A 175 -16.92 32.88 -21.54
N ILE A 176 -15.90 32.02 -21.62
CA ILE A 176 -15.81 30.77 -22.42
C ILE A 176 -14.34 30.30 -22.41
N ILE A 177 -14.08 29.11 -21.86
CA ILE A 177 -13.09 28.11 -22.34
C ILE A 177 -13.24 26.82 -21.50
N SER A 178 -13.38 25.69 -22.20
CA SER A 178 -13.18 24.30 -21.77
C SER A 178 -13.66 23.80 -20.39
N ARG A 179 -14.95 23.43 -20.29
CA ARG A 179 -15.41 22.34 -19.39
C ARG A 179 -15.06 20.93 -19.95
N LYS A 180 -13.77 20.70 -20.18
CA LYS A 180 -13.10 19.41 -20.48
C LYS A 180 -11.60 19.76 -20.44
N VAL A 181 -10.79 19.37 -19.45
CA VAL A 181 -10.64 18.05 -18.82
C VAL A 181 -10.41 18.25 -17.32
N CYS A 182 -11.27 17.66 -16.47
CA CYS A 182 -11.13 17.75 -15.02
C CYS A 182 -10.16 16.69 -14.46
N LEU A 183 -9.39 17.08 -13.45
CA LEU A 183 -8.89 16.23 -12.35
C LEU A 183 -8.26 14.88 -12.74
N LYS A 184 -7.00 14.97 -13.19
CA LYS A 184 -5.89 14.17 -12.64
C LYS A 184 -5.15 15.13 -11.68
N ASP A 185 -4.76 14.82 -10.44
CA ASP A 185 -4.58 13.52 -9.78
C ASP A 185 -5.01 13.56 -8.29
N GLU A 186 -6.31 13.51 -8.00
CA GLU A 186 -6.80 13.24 -6.63
C GLU A 186 -7.46 11.86 -6.56
N ILE A 187 -6.64 10.81 -6.71
CA ILE A 187 -7.10 9.42 -6.76
C ILE A 187 -6.21 8.55 -5.88
N SER A 188 -6.54 8.54 -4.59
CA SER A 188 -6.04 7.62 -3.56
C SER A 188 -7.13 7.44 -2.49
N PRO A 189 -6.95 6.52 -1.52
CA PRO A 189 -7.87 5.44 -1.09
C PRO A 189 -9.11 5.03 -1.94
N LEU A 190 -9.77 5.94 -2.66
CA LEU A 190 -11.07 5.68 -3.28
C LEU A 190 -11.08 4.56 -4.33
N GLN A 191 -10.00 4.32 -5.08
CA GLN A 191 -9.95 3.24 -6.09
C GLN A 191 -10.01 1.83 -5.47
N LEU A 192 -9.35 1.62 -4.33
CA LEU A 192 -9.34 0.32 -3.67
C LEU A 192 -10.73 0.00 -3.08
N GLN A 193 -11.38 1.02 -2.52
CA GLN A 193 -12.79 0.93 -2.11
C GLN A 193 -13.71 0.72 -3.31
N LEU A 194 -13.54 1.46 -4.41
CA LEU A 194 -14.37 1.34 -5.61
C LEU A 194 -14.23 -0.03 -6.29
N SER A 195 -13.03 -0.63 -6.28
CA SER A 195 -12.80 -1.98 -6.78
C SER A 195 -13.47 -3.05 -5.91
N ASN A 196 -13.37 -2.95 -4.58
CA ASN A 196 -14.01 -3.89 -3.66
C ASN A 196 -15.54 -3.77 -3.67
N VAL A 197 -16.06 -2.53 -3.72
CA VAL A 197 -17.50 -2.22 -3.79
C VAL A 197 -18.09 -2.63 -5.15
N SER A 198 -17.39 -2.39 -6.27
CA SER A 198 -17.85 -2.87 -7.58
C SER A 198 -17.84 -4.40 -7.66
N ALA A 199 -16.80 -5.06 -7.14
CA ALA A 199 -16.79 -6.52 -7.01
C ALA A 199 -18.01 -7.02 -6.22
N TYR A 200 -18.27 -6.47 -5.04
CA TYR A 200 -19.45 -6.78 -4.22
C TYR A 200 -20.78 -6.64 -5.00
N TYR A 201 -20.98 -5.53 -5.71
CA TYR A 201 -22.19 -5.36 -6.54
C TYR A 201 -22.26 -6.34 -7.71
N THR A 202 -21.14 -6.72 -8.33
CA THR A 202 -21.15 -7.77 -9.38
C THR A 202 -21.55 -9.14 -8.81
N TYR A 203 -21.07 -9.52 -7.63
CA TYR A 203 -21.49 -10.75 -6.96
C TYR A 203 -23.00 -10.72 -6.64
N LEU A 204 -23.51 -9.59 -6.13
CA LEU A 204 -24.93 -9.43 -5.82
C LEU A 204 -25.81 -9.54 -7.08
N LEU A 205 -25.40 -8.93 -8.19
CA LEU A 205 -26.09 -9.05 -9.49
C LEU A 205 -26.04 -10.47 -10.05
N LEU A 206 -24.92 -11.18 -9.91
CA LEU A 206 -24.78 -12.58 -10.32
C LEU A 206 -25.65 -13.51 -9.47
N LEU A 207 -25.72 -13.30 -8.16
CA LEU A 207 -26.60 -14.06 -7.24
C LEU A 207 -28.08 -13.83 -7.58
N LEU A 208 -28.51 -12.58 -7.80
CA LEU A 208 -29.88 -12.25 -8.22
C LEU A 208 -30.22 -12.90 -9.56
N LYS A 209 -29.31 -12.83 -10.54
CA LYS A 209 -29.48 -13.47 -11.86
C LYS A 209 -29.57 -15.00 -11.73
N GLY A 210 -28.74 -15.61 -10.89
CA GLY A 210 -28.78 -17.04 -10.57
C GLY A 210 -30.10 -17.47 -9.93
N ALA A 211 -30.58 -16.71 -8.94
CA ALA A 211 -31.87 -16.94 -8.29
C ALA A 211 -33.05 -16.83 -9.28
N ILE A 212 -33.05 -15.83 -10.17
CA ILE A 212 -34.08 -15.68 -11.20
C ILE A 212 -34.08 -16.88 -12.16
N TYR A 213 -32.91 -17.33 -12.64
CA TYR A 213 -32.86 -18.53 -13.48
C TYR A 213 -33.31 -19.79 -12.74
N PHE A 214 -32.92 -19.96 -11.47
CA PHE A 214 -33.36 -21.09 -10.66
C PHE A 214 -34.88 -21.09 -10.47
N SER A 215 -35.50 -19.95 -10.17
CA SER A 215 -36.96 -19.79 -10.08
C SER A 215 -37.65 -20.09 -11.41
N ILE A 216 -37.10 -19.65 -12.54
CA ILE A 216 -37.64 -19.99 -13.87
C ILE A 216 -37.55 -21.50 -14.12
N ILE A 217 -36.40 -22.14 -13.87
CA ILE A 217 -36.21 -23.58 -14.05
C ILE A 217 -37.16 -24.36 -13.13
N ALA A 218 -37.24 -23.99 -11.85
CA ALA A 218 -38.15 -24.58 -10.88
C ALA A 218 -39.61 -24.46 -11.34
N PHE A 219 -40.04 -23.30 -11.83
CA PHE A 219 -41.38 -23.13 -12.40
C PHE A 219 -41.62 -24.00 -13.65
N ARG A 220 -40.64 -24.10 -14.56
CA ARG A 220 -40.72 -24.99 -15.73
C ARG A 220 -40.79 -26.48 -15.35
N LEU A 221 -40.15 -26.88 -14.25
CA LEU A 221 -40.22 -28.24 -13.70
C LEU A 221 -41.55 -28.48 -12.98
N PHE A 222 -41.99 -27.56 -12.13
CA PHE A 222 -43.22 -27.69 -11.34
C PHE A 222 -44.47 -27.76 -12.22
N ARG A 223 -44.52 -26.95 -13.29
CA ARG A 223 -45.58 -27.02 -14.30
C ARG A 223 -45.60 -28.33 -15.09
N ARG A 224 -44.50 -29.11 -15.11
CA ARG A 224 -44.52 -30.49 -15.66
C ARG A 224 -45.00 -31.53 -14.64
N THR A 225 -44.86 -31.28 -13.34
CA THR A 225 -45.40 -32.19 -12.31
C THR A 225 -46.91 -32.04 -12.12
N GLU A 226 -47.47 -30.85 -12.34
CA GLU A 226 -48.94 -30.64 -12.35
C GLU A 226 -49.64 -31.49 -13.42
N ASP A 227 -49.07 -31.62 -14.63
CA ASP A 227 -49.56 -32.51 -15.68
C ASP A 227 -49.57 -34.00 -15.22
N CYS A 228 -48.60 -34.43 -14.42
CA CYS A 228 -48.55 -35.80 -13.88
C CYS A 228 -49.55 -36.02 -12.73
N ASP A 229 -49.81 -35.03 -11.88
CA ASP A 229 -50.74 -35.17 -10.76
C ASP A 229 -52.21 -35.14 -11.24
N MET A 230 -52.56 -34.27 -12.19
CA MET A 230 -53.89 -34.25 -12.83
C MET A 230 -54.23 -35.59 -13.50
N VAL A 231 -53.27 -36.20 -14.21
CA VAL A 231 -53.45 -37.53 -14.82
C VAL A 231 -53.64 -38.62 -13.75
N THR A 232 -52.88 -38.58 -12.66
CA THR A 232 -52.96 -39.56 -11.56
C THR A 232 -54.28 -39.44 -10.78
N VAL A 233 -54.76 -38.21 -10.53
CA VAL A 233 -56.06 -37.94 -9.90
C VAL A 233 -57.22 -38.36 -10.80
N CYS A 234 -57.15 -38.11 -12.12
CA CYS A 234 -58.15 -38.57 -13.08
C CYS A 234 -58.25 -40.10 -13.14
N ASN A 235 -57.12 -40.81 -13.17
CA ASN A 235 -57.12 -42.28 -13.22
C ASN A 235 -57.72 -42.90 -11.95
N ARG A 236 -57.41 -42.33 -10.78
CA ARG A 236 -57.97 -42.79 -9.48
C ARG A 236 -59.47 -42.50 -9.34
N ARG A 237 -59.98 -41.46 -10.01
CA ARG A 237 -61.41 -41.15 -10.03
C ARG A 237 -62.18 -42.10 -10.98
N ARG A 238 -61.64 -42.35 -12.17
CA ARG A 238 -62.27 -43.22 -13.18
C ARG A 238 -62.36 -44.69 -12.73
N GLN A 239 -61.43 -45.20 -11.92
CA GLN A 239 -61.57 -46.55 -11.33
C GLN A 239 -62.64 -46.67 -10.24
N LYS A 240 -63.12 -45.56 -9.64
CA LYS A 240 -64.23 -45.60 -8.67
C LYS A 240 -65.63 -45.55 -9.31
N GLU A 241 -65.72 -45.28 -10.61
CA GLU A 241 -67.00 -45.27 -11.36
C GLU A 241 -67.24 -46.59 -12.14
N VAL A 242 -66.32 -47.56 -12.02
CA VAL A 242 -66.35 -48.84 -12.78
C VAL A 242 -66.24 -50.05 -11.82
N SER A 243 -66.75 -49.90 -10.59
CA SER A 243 -66.89 -50.96 -9.58
C SER A 243 -68.19 -50.81 -8.79
#